data_AF-A0AAR2LXZ0-F1
#
_entry.id   AF-A0AAR2LXZ0-F1
#
_cell.length_a   1.000
_cell.length_b   1.000
_cell.length_c   1.000
_cell.angle_alpha   90.00
_cell.angle_beta   90.00
_cell.angle_gamma   90.00
#
_symmetry.space_group_name_H-M   'P 1'
#
loop_
_entity.id
_entity.type
_entity.pdbx_description
1 polymer ?
#
loop_
_entity_poly.entity_id
_entity_poly.type
_entity_poly.pdbx_seq_one_letter_code
_entity_poly.pdbx_strand_id
1 'polypeptide(L)'
;IKAYFKRYQVKYRRRREGKTDYFARKRLVIQDKNKYNTPKYRMIVRFSNRDIVCQIAYAKIEGDVIVCAAYSHELPKYGVSVGLTNYAATRWTHRELFFIGPQKTGERRSSDVIGVTFISK
;
A
#
# COMPACT_ATOMS: atom_id res chain seq x y z
N ILE A 1 10.93 -2.36 39.92
CA ILE A 1 10.82 -1.68 38.59
C ILE A 1 12.10 -1.81 37.74
N LYS A 2 13.31 -1.65 38.30
CA LYS A 2 14.61 -1.67 37.56
C LYS A 2 14.92 -2.97 36.78
N ALA A 3 14.44 -4.14 37.23
CA ALA A 3 14.74 -5.43 36.60
C ALA A 3 13.93 -5.70 35.31
N TYR A 4 12.77 -5.06 35.13
CA TYR A 4 11.91 -5.24 33.96
C TYR A 4 12.54 -4.62 32.71
N PHE A 5 12.98 -3.36 32.82
CA PHE A 5 13.57 -2.61 31.71
C PHE A 5 14.91 -3.17 31.23
N LYS A 6 15.64 -3.93 32.07
CA LYS A 6 16.91 -4.59 31.68
C LYS A 6 16.72 -5.73 30.68
N ARG A 7 15.54 -6.38 30.67
CA ARG A 7 15.22 -7.53 29.80
C ARG A 7 14.15 -7.19 28.76
N TYR A 8 13.71 -5.94 28.69
CA TYR A 8 12.63 -5.54 27.81
C TYR A 8 13.13 -5.45 26.36
N GLN A 9 12.78 -6.44 25.54
CA GLN A 9 13.04 -6.40 24.11
C GLN A 9 11.89 -5.71 23.37
N VAL A 10 12.22 -4.55 22.82
CA VAL A 10 11.25 -3.70 22.12
C VAL A 10 10.91 -4.30 20.76
N LYS A 11 9.62 -4.37 20.42
CA LYS A 11 9.18 -4.74 19.06
C LYS A 11 9.56 -3.64 18.05
N TYR A 12 9.61 -4.01 16.76
CA TYR A 12 9.88 -3.04 15.68
C TYR A 12 9.00 -1.80 15.78
N ARG A 13 9.56 -0.63 15.42
CA ARG A 13 8.90 0.68 15.55
C ARG A 13 7.48 0.70 14.98
N ARG A 14 7.29 0.24 13.73
CA ARG A 14 5.96 0.23 13.08
C ARG A 14 4.98 -0.76 13.72
N ARG A 15 5.46 -1.82 14.38
CA ARG A 15 4.61 -2.76 15.12
C ARG A 15 4.11 -2.15 16.42
N ARG A 16 4.94 -1.34 17.10
CA ARG A 16 4.55 -0.56 18.28
C ARG A 16 3.52 0.51 17.94
N GLU A 17 3.68 1.18 16.80
CA GLU A 17 2.70 2.14 16.29
C GLU A 17 1.42 1.48 15.73
N GLY A 18 1.34 0.13 15.67
CA GLY A 18 0.18 -0.60 15.13
C GLY A 18 -0.01 -0.49 13.62
N LYS A 19 0.86 0.22 12.89
CA LYS A 19 0.68 0.57 11.47
C LYS A 19 1.02 -0.55 10.49
N THR A 20 1.58 -1.66 10.94
CA THR A 20 2.06 -2.73 10.04
C THR A 20 2.04 -4.08 10.72
N ASP A 21 1.34 -5.02 10.08
CA ASP A 21 1.52 -6.44 10.34
C ASP A 21 2.71 -6.98 9.52
N TYR A 22 3.75 -7.40 10.24
CA TYR A 22 4.95 -7.96 9.64
C TYR A 22 4.74 -9.38 9.10
N PHE A 23 3.75 -10.12 9.61
CA PHE A 23 3.46 -11.48 9.15
C PHE A 23 2.82 -11.45 7.76
N ALA A 24 1.76 -10.67 7.57
CA ALA A 24 1.17 -10.43 6.26
C ALA A 24 2.19 -9.79 5.31
N ARG A 25 2.91 -8.74 5.74
CA ARG A 25 3.91 -8.06 4.89
C ARG A 25 4.98 -9.01 4.34
N LYS A 26 5.47 -9.95 5.16
CA LYS A 26 6.47 -10.94 4.72
C LYS A 26 5.98 -11.74 3.53
N ARG A 27 4.73 -12.22 3.56
CA ARG A 27 4.14 -13.03 2.48
C ARG A 27 3.86 -12.22 1.22
N LEU A 28 3.48 -10.95 1.38
CA LEU A 28 3.14 -10.08 0.25
C LEU A 28 4.37 -9.56 -0.49
N VAL A 29 5.46 -9.31 0.22
CA VAL A 29 6.67 -8.67 -0.34
C VAL A 29 7.66 -9.68 -0.92
N ILE A 30 7.77 -10.87 -0.34
CA ILE A 30 8.74 -11.86 -0.80
C ILE A 30 8.41 -12.24 -2.25
N GLN A 31 9.42 -12.13 -3.09
CA GLN A 31 9.44 -12.61 -4.45
C GLN A 31 10.13 -13.98 -4.50
N ASP A 32 9.71 -14.82 -5.44
CA ASP A 32 10.41 -16.09 -5.71
C ASP A 32 11.85 -15.79 -6.15
N LYS A 33 12.83 -16.47 -5.54
CA LYS A 33 14.25 -16.25 -5.85
C LYS A 33 14.60 -16.50 -7.32
N ASN A 34 13.79 -17.33 -7.99
CA ASN A 34 13.92 -17.62 -9.42
C ASN A 34 13.70 -16.37 -10.29
N LYS A 35 13.01 -15.36 -9.76
CA LYS A 35 12.71 -14.09 -10.41
C LYS A 35 13.54 -13.00 -9.72
N TYR A 36 14.82 -12.96 -10.07
CA TYR A 36 15.85 -12.11 -9.45
C TYR A 36 15.41 -10.65 -9.22
N ASN A 37 15.47 -9.83 -10.26
CA ASN A 37 15.28 -8.39 -10.15
C ASN A 37 13.88 -7.94 -10.60
N THR A 38 12.95 -8.89 -10.78
CA THR A 38 11.59 -8.56 -11.20
C THR A 38 10.80 -8.04 -10.00
N PRO A 39 10.46 -6.74 -9.96
CA PRO A 39 9.78 -6.16 -8.81
C PRO A 39 8.40 -6.78 -8.64
N LYS A 40 8.08 -7.16 -7.40
CA LYS A 40 6.72 -7.59 -7.02
C LYS A 40 5.93 -6.34 -6.62
N TYR A 41 5.01 -5.93 -7.48
CA TYR A 41 4.14 -4.80 -7.21
C TYR A 41 3.02 -5.19 -6.25
N ARG A 42 2.72 -4.29 -5.30
CA ARG A 42 1.58 -4.39 -4.40
C ARG A 42 0.79 -3.09 -4.41
N MET A 43 -0.52 -3.22 -4.21
CA MET A 43 -1.39 -2.08 -4.01
C MET A 43 -1.64 -1.89 -2.52
N ILE A 44 -1.44 -0.67 -2.06
CA ILE A 44 -1.66 -0.24 -0.69
C ILE A 44 -2.86 0.68 -0.72
N VAL A 45 -3.95 0.25 -0.07
CA VAL A 45 -5.14 1.07 0.10
C VAL A 45 -5.24 1.42 1.58
N ARG A 46 -5.26 2.71 1.88
CA ARG A 46 -5.38 3.23 3.24
C ARG A 46 -6.60 4.10 3.35
N PHE A 47 -7.44 3.76 4.32
CA PHE A 47 -8.58 4.57 4.71
C PHE A 47 -8.17 5.45 5.89
N SER A 48 -8.38 6.76 5.72
CA SER A 48 -8.37 7.77 6.77
C SER A 48 -9.81 8.25 6.97
N ASN A 49 -10.09 8.91 8.08
CA ASN A 49 -11.45 9.37 8.42
C ASN A 49 -12.04 10.32 7.38
N ARG A 50 -11.20 11.03 6.62
CA ARG A 50 -11.62 12.02 5.61
C ARG A 50 -11.09 11.74 4.21
N ASP A 51 -10.16 10.78 4.08
CA ASP A 51 -9.43 10.55 2.84
C ASP A 51 -9.15 9.08 2.58
N ILE A 52 -9.09 8.73 1.30
CA ILE A 52 -8.66 7.46 0.77
C ILE A 52 -7.35 7.68 0.03
N VAL A 53 -6.36 6.86 0.34
CA VAL A 53 -5.06 6.88 -0.32
C VAL A 53 -4.81 5.54 -0.96
N CYS A 54 -4.63 5.54 -2.28
CA CYS A 54 -4.29 4.36 -3.04
C CYS A 54 -2.87 4.53 -3.60
N GLN A 55 -2.00 3.55 -3.42
CA GLN A 55 -0.61 3.59 -3.90
C GLN A 55 -0.20 2.26 -4.50
N ILE A 56 0.60 2.29 -5.56
CA ILE A 56 1.32 1.12 -6.07
C ILE A 56 2.77 1.24 -5.63
N ALA A 57 3.27 0.22 -4.96
CA ALA A 57 4.64 0.18 -4.47
C ALA A 57 5.29 -1.18 -4.70
N TYR A 58 6.61 -1.20 -4.75
CA TYR A 58 7.42 -2.41 -4.69
C TYR A 58 8.50 -2.25 -3.62
N ALA A 59 9.02 -3.35 -3.09
CA ALA A 59 10.01 -3.31 -2.03
C ALA A 59 11.43 -3.34 -2.60
N LYS A 60 12.30 -2.46 -2.09
CA LYS A 60 13.76 -2.55 -2.18
C LYS A 60 14.34 -2.74 -0.77
N ILE A 61 15.64 -3.04 -0.69
CA ILE A 61 16.36 -3.23 0.58
C ILE A 61 16.33 -1.95 1.42
N GLU A 62 16.50 -0.79 0.79
CA GLU A 62 16.47 0.52 1.45
C GLU A 62 15.07 0.90 1.96
N GLY A 63 14.02 0.42 1.29
CA GLY A 63 12.64 0.79 1.59
C GLY A 63 11.69 0.46 0.45
N ASP A 64 10.41 0.74 0.67
CA ASP A 64 9.42 0.61 -0.41
C ASP A 64 9.49 1.82 -1.34
N VAL A 65 9.55 1.57 -2.65
CA VAL A 65 9.49 2.60 -3.68
C VAL A 65 8.05 2.71 -4.19
N ILE A 66 7.50 3.92 -4.17
CA ILE A 66 6.17 4.23 -4.68
C ILE A 66 6.31 4.54 -6.18
N VAL A 67 5.50 3.87 -6.99
CA VAL A 67 5.47 4.07 -8.45
C VAL A 67 4.45 5.14 -8.82
N CYS A 68 3.24 5.01 -8.28
CA CYS A 68 2.16 5.95 -8.47
C CYS A 68 1.30 6.01 -7.20
N ALA A 69 0.65 7.15 -7.02
CA ALA A 69 -0.26 7.44 -5.92
C ALA A 69 -1.49 8.17 -6.47
N ALA A 70 -2.65 7.91 -5.88
CA ALA A 70 -3.89 8.63 -6.15
C ALA A 70 -4.59 8.93 -4.82
N TYR A 71 -5.21 10.10 -4.73
CA TYR A 71 -5.81 10.60 -3.50
C TYR A 71 -7.27 10.98 -3.69
N SER A 72 -8.09 10.72 -2.66
CA SER A 72 -9.50 11.10 -2.67
C SER A 72 -9.73 12.61 -2.85
N HIS A 73 -8.88 13.46 -2.28
CA HIS A 73 -9.04 14.92 -2.35
C HIS A 73 -8.69 15.51 -3.73
N GLU A 74 -8.18 14.71 -4.66
CA GLU A 74 -7.97 15.12 -6.05
C GLU A 74 -9.25 14.95 -6.89
N LEU A 75 -10.22 14.13 -6.42
CA LEU A 75 -11.49 13.86 -7.09
C LEU A 75 -12.39 15.08 -7.35
N PRO A 76 -12.42 16.12 -6.50
CA PRO A 76 -13.18 17.33 -6.78
C PRO A 76 -12.79 18.00 -8.10
N LYS A 77 -11.53 17.83 -8.56
CA LYS A 77 -11.09 18.34 -9.88
C LYS A 77 -11.75 17.62 -11.05
N TYR A 78 -12.21 16.38 -10.82
CA TYR A 78 -12.86 15.53 -11.81
C TYR A 78 -14.39 15.54 -11.69
N GLY A 79 -14.97 16.50 -10.95
CA GLY A 79 -16.42 16.69 -10.84
C GLY A 79 -17.10 15.91 -9.72
N VAL A 80 -16.34 15.23 -8.85
CA VAL A 80 -16.89 14.53 -7.67
C VAL A 80 -16.58 15.34 -6.42
N SER A 81 -17.50 16.23 -6.04
CA SER A 81 -17.31 17.20 -4.94
C SER A 81 -17.76 16.69 -3.56
N VAL A 82 -18.57 15.64 -3.49
CA VAL A 82 -19.18 15.14 -2.25
C VAL A 82 -18.91 13.66 -2.01
N GLY A 83 -18.67 13.28 -0.74
CA GLY A 83 -18.53 11.89 -0.33
C GLY A 83 -17.17 11.24 -0.64
N LEU A 84 -16.06 11.90 -0.29
CA LEU A 84 -14.68 11.44 -0.59
C LEU A 84 -14.27 10.11 0.07
N THR A 85 -15.05 9.60 1.00
CA THR A 85 -14.83 8.34 1.74
C THR A 85 -15.81 7.23 1.36
N ASN A 86 -16.69 7.45 0.38
CA ASN A 86 -17.66 6.43 -0.04
C ASN A 86 -17.01 5.33 -0.91
N TYR A 87 -17.75 4.26 -1.13
CA TYR A 87 -17.31 3.16 -2.01
C TYR A 87 -17.02 3.66 -3.44
N ALA A 88 -17.81 4.61 -3.95
CA ALA A 88 -17.60 5.20 -5.26
C ALA A 88 -16.22 5.89 -5.35
N ALA A 89 -15.86 6.73 -4.39
CA ALA A 89 -14.58 7.43 -4.30
C ALA A 89 -13.43 6.44 -4.18
N THR A 90 -13.61 5.32 -3.48
CA THR A 90 -12.63 4.22 -3.44
C THR A 90 -12.41 3.64 -4.84
N ARG A 91 -13.50 3.38 -5.58
CA ARG A 91 -13.43 2.84 -6.93
C ARG A 91 -12.82 3.83 -7.93
N TRP A 92 -13.14 5.11 -7.80
CA TRP A 92 -12.59 6.19 -8.64
C TRP A 92 -11.09 6.37 -8.40
N THR A 93 -10.65 6.50 -7.14
CA THR A 93 -9.22 6.59 -6.79
C THR A 93 -8.43 5.34 -7.20
N HIS A 94 -9.03 4.15 -7.06
CA HIS A 94 -8.44 2.90 -7.55
C HIS A 94 -8.32 2.88 -9.08
N ARG A 95 -9.37 3.31 -9.81
CA ARG A 95 -9.36 3.36 -11.27
C ARG A 95 -8.35 4.38 -11.79
N GLU A 96 -8.19 5.51 -11.11
CA GLU A 96 -7.22 6.54 -11.48
C GLU A 96 -5.78 6.02 -11.44
N LEU A 97 -5.42 5.22 -10.42
CA LEU A 97 -4.13 4.53 -10.40
C LEU A 97 -3.90 3.61 -11.60
N PHE A 98 -4.96 2.99 -12.14
CA PHE A 98 -4.83 2.15 -13.33
C PHE A 98 -4.51 2.97 -14.58
N PHE A 99 -4.97 4.22 -14.64
CA PHE A 99 -4.66 5.14 -15.74
C PHE A 99 -3.28 5.80 -15.60
N ILE A 100 -2.87 6.16 -14.38
CA ILE A 100 -1.60 6.85 -14.12
C ILE A 100 -0.44 5.86 -13.93
N GLY A 101 -0.74 4.60 -13.60
CA GLY A 101 0.26 3.55 -13.42
C GLY A 101 1.01 3.21 -14.73
N PRO A 102 2.19 2.57 -14.62
CA PRO A 102 2.98 2.19 -15.79
C PRO A 102 2.20 1.21 -16.67
N GLN A 103 1.80 1.63 -17.86
CA GLN A 103 1.35 0.73 -18.92
C GLN A 103 2.55 -0.07 -19.42
N LYS A 104 2.85 -1.20 -18.78
CA LYS A 104 3.75 -2.17 -19.40
C LYS A 104 3.02 -2.84 -20.55
N THR A 105 3.30 -2.38 -21.76
CA THR A 105 2.91 -3.00 -23.03
C THR A 105 3.40 -4.45 -23.03
N GLY A 106 2.51 -5.40 -22.74
CA GLY A 106 2.75 -6.83 -22.97
C GLY A 106 2.97 -7.75 -21.77
N GLU A 107 2.91 -7.29 -20.51
CA GLU A 107 3.03 -8.21 -19.36
C GLU A 107 1.68 -8.41 -18.67
N ARG A 108 1.28 -9.69 -18.51
CA ARG A 108 -0.04 -10.14 -18.01
C ARG A 108 -0.51 -9.30 -16.84
N ARG A 109 -1.80 -8.93 -16.91
CA ARG A 109 -2.54 -8.17 -15.92
C ARG A 109 -1.98 -8.41 -14.52
N SER A 110 -1.36 -7.37 -13.98
CA SER A 110 -0.85 -7.37 -12.61
C SER A 110 -1.95 -7.67 -11.57
N SER A 111 -3.22 -7.78 -11.99
CA SER A 111 -4.40 -8.16 -11.19
C SER A 111 -4.21 -9.45 -10.39
N ASP A 112 -3.37 -10.38 -10.83
CA ASP A 112 -3.23 -11.69 -10.17
C ASP A 112 -2.17 -11.71 -9.05
N VAL A 113 -1.38 -10.64 -8.90
CA VAL A 113 -0.28 -10.55 -7.91
C VAL A 113 -0.49 -9.41 -6.91
N ILE A 114 -1.62 -8.68 -7.00
CA ILE A 114 -1.90 -7.57 -6.10
C ILE A 114 -2.32 -8.10 -4.73
N GLY A 115 -1.34 -8.26 -3.85
CA GLY A 115 -1.60 -8.29 -2.42
C GLY A 115 -2.20 -6.96 -1.98
N VAL A 116 -3.54 -6.88 -1.91
CA VAL A 116 -4.21 -5.68 -1.38
C VAL A 116 -3.97 -5.64 0.11
N THR A 117 -3.14 -4.69 0.54
CA THR A 117 -2.96 -4.45 1.97
C THR A 117 -3.96 -3.38 2.39
N PHE A 118 -5.08 -3.80 2.99
CA PHE A 118 -5.96 -2.89 3.71
C PHE A 118 -5.33 -2.53 5.04
N ILE A 119 -4.87 -1.29 5.17
CA ILE A 119 -4.43 -0.76 6.46
C ILE A 119 -5.52 0.21 6.91
N SER A 120 -6.49 -0.30 7.67
CA SER A 120 -7.32 0.56 8.51
C SER A 120 -6.44 1.09 9.63
N LYS A 121 -6.51 2.40 9.87
CA LYS A 121 -6.04 2.97 11.12
C LYS A 121 -6.98 2.59 12.26
#